data_AF-A0A2H6EPJ4-F1
#
_entry.id   AF-A0A2H6EPJ4-F1
#
_cell.length_a   1.000
_cell.length_b   1.000
_cell.length_c   1.000
_cell.angle_alpha   90.00
_cell.angle_beta   90.00
_cell.angle_gamma   90.00
#
_symmetry.space_group_name_H-M   'P 1'
#
loop_
_entity.id
_entity.type
_entity.pdbx_description
1 polymer ?
#
loop_
_entity_poly.entity_id
_entity_poly.type
_entity_poly.pdbx_seq_one_letter_code
_entity_poly.pdbx_strand_id
1 'polypeptide(L)'
;MEFFKIIDVDTNEMEIQSKINLSAINSFLSDMFVLEQTTENSAHIGSQWGEFTLKYERIKGGVRFYLVECPNALTWTITTGYPPEQNKIVFHLTINRTQKEQEFIDEINDFIADWERGIVDNF
;
A
#
# COMPACT_ATOMS: atom_id res chain seq x y z
N MET A 1 -8.49 -3.87 12.63
CA MET A 1 -8.10 -5.14 11.98
C MET A 1 -6.81 -4.86 11.26
N GLU A 2 -5.92 -5.85 11.26
CA GLU A 2 -4.59 -5.73 10.68
C GLU A 2 -4.35 -6.91 9.74
N PHE A 3 -3.71 -6.64 8.62
CA PHE A 3 -3.42 -7.60 7.56
C PHE A 3 -1.94 -7.51 7.24
N PHE A 4 -1.28 -8.66 7.13
CA PHE A 4 0.15 -8.75 6.88
C PHE A 4 0.43 -9.64 5.67
N LYS A 5 1.42 -9.25 4.89
CA LYS A 5 2.00 -10.09 3.85
C LYS A 5 3.52 -9.94 3.87
N ILE A 6 4.21 -11.08 3.92
CA ILE A 6 5.66 -11.16 3.72
C ILE A 6 5.89 -11.48 2.25
N ILE A 7 6.66 -10.64 1.57
CA ILE A 7 6.96 -10.74 0.14
C ILE A 7 8.45 -11.01 0.02
N ASP A 8 8.81 -12.15 -0.59
CA ASP A 8 10.18 -12.66 -0.64
C ASP A 8 11.02 -11.94 -1.70
N VAL A 9 11.31 -10.67 -1.44
CA VAL A 9 12.09 -9.77 -2.27
C VAL A 9 13.18 -9.15 -1.40
N ASP A 10 14.44 -9.33 -1.81
CA ASP A 10 15.59 -8.68 -1.18
C ASP A 10 15.73 -7.26 -1.71
N THR A 11 15.65 -6.27 -0.82
CA THR A 11 15.73 -4.85 -1.17
C THR A 11 16.11 -4.02 0.06
N ASN A 12 16.26 -2.71 -0.12
CA ASN A 12 16.57 -1.75 0.93
C ASN A 12 15.62 -0.55 0.94
N GLU A 13 15.64 0.23 2.02
CA GLU A 13 14.78 1.41 2.20
C GLU A 13 14.85 2.40 1.02
N MET A 14 16.06 2.69 0.53
CA MET A 14 16.24 3.67 -0.55
C MET A 14 15.59 3.20 -1.85
N GLU A 15 15.72 1.91 -2.16
CA GLU A 15 15.11 1.32 -3.34
C GLU A 15 13.59 1.37 -3.26
N ILE A 16 12.99 0.96 -2.12
CA ILE A 16 11.54 1.07 -1.88
C ILE A 16 11.06 2.52 -2.06
N GLN A 17 11.70 3.48 -1.40
CA GLN A 17 11.30 4.90 -1.46
C GLN A 17 11.53 5.55 -2.83
N SER A 18 12.35 4.94 -3.69
CA SER A 18 12.58 5.39 -5.06
C SER A 18 11.56 4.80 -6.05
N LYS A 19 11.26 3.50 -5.93
CA LYS A 19 10.37 2.76 -6.85
C LYS A 19 8.90 2.93 -6.50
N ILE A 20 8.54 2.92 -5.21
CA ILE A 20 7.15 2.96 -4.76
C ILE A 20 6.79 4.39 -4.35
N ASN A 21 6.12 5.10 -5.26
CA ASN A 21 5.65 6.48 -5.05
C ASN A 21 4.37 6.72 -5.88
N LEU A 22 3.78 7.91 -5.76
CA LEU A 22 2.50 8.20 -6.41
C LEU A 22 2.55 8.17 -7.95
N SER A 23 3.68 8.51 -8.58
CA SER A 23 3.78 8.48 -10.05
C SER A 23 3.98 7.07 -10.61
N ALA A 24 4.41 6.13 -9.77
CA ALA A 24 4.65 4.74 -10.16
C ALA A 24 3.54 3.78 -9.67
N ILE A 25 2.49 4.26 -8.99
CA ILE A 25 1.51 3.39 -8.32
C ILE A 25 0.79 2.44 -9.28
N ASN A 26 0.51 2.88 -10.51
CA ASN A 26 -0.14 2.08 -11.55
C ASN A 26 0.75 0.94 -12.07
N SER A 27 2.06 0.94 -11.77
CA SER A 27 2.95 -0.19 -12.05
C SER A 27 2.82 -1.31 -11.02
N PHE A 28 2.20 -1.02 -9.87
CA PHE A 28 2.04 -1.97 -8.75
C PHE A 28 0.61 -2.43 -8.54
N LEU A 29 -0.38 -1.67 -9.00
CA LEU A 29 -1.80 -1.92 -8.74
C LEU A 29 -2.60 -1.95 -10.04
N SER A 30 -3.52 -2.91 -10.14
CA SER A 30 -4.50 -2.98 -11.24
C SER A 30 -5.72 -2.11 -10.96
N ASP A 31 -6.21 -2.15 -9.72
CA ASP A 31 -7.56 -1.67 -9.37
C ASP A 31 -7.56 -0.37 -8.54
N MET A 32 -6.44 0.35 -8.56
CA MET A 32 -6.32 1.71 -8.02
C MET A 32 -5.49 2.58 -8.96
N PHE A 33 -6.05 3.73 -9.34
CA PHE A 33 -5.43 4.63 -10.31
C PHE A 33 -5.46 6.08 -9.85
N VAL A 34 -4.40 6.82 -10.18
CA VAL A 34 -4.34 8.27 -9.95
C VAL A 34 -5.23 9.00 -10.96
N LEU A 35 -6.22 9.71 -10.44
CA LEU A 35 -7.08 10.62 -11.20
C LEU A 35 -6.38 11.97 -11.39
N GLU A 36 -5.83 12.51 -10.31
CA GLU A 36 -5.13 13.80 -10.29
C GLU A 36 -4.06 13.80 -9.21
N GLN A 37 -2.81 14.08 -9.57
CA GLN A 37 -1.77 14.28 -8.58
C GLN A 37 -1.78 15.75 -8.10
N THR A 38 -2.10 15.96 -6.83
CA THR A 38 -2.23 17.30 -6.24
C THR A 38 -0.91 17.82 -5.70
N THR A 39 -0.07 16.95 -5.14
CA THR A 39 1.31 17.27 -4.72
C THR A 39 2.23 16.06 -4.92
N GLU A 40 3.53 16.19 -4.58
CA GLU A 40 4.45 15.04 -4.55
C GLU A 40 3.98 13.91 -3.62
N ASN A 41 3.21 14.25 -2.57
CA ASN A 41 2.80 13.35 -1.49
C ASN A 41 1.28 13.21 -1.36
N SER A 42 0.53 13.67 -2.37
CA SER A 42 -0.93 13.71 -2.37
C SER A 42 -1.49 13.52 -3.76
N ALA A 43 -2.50 12.66 -3.90
CA ALA A 43 -3.22 12.45 -5.16
C ALA A 43 -4.69 12.14 -4.89
N HIS A 44 -5.57 12.53 -5.81
CA HIS A 44 -6.91 11.96 -5.91
C HIS A 44 -6.82 10.64 -6.68
N ILE A 45 -7.39 9.59 -6.11
CA ILE A 45 -7.38 8.25 -6.69
C ILE A 45 -8.80 7.72 -6.86
N GLY A 46 -8.99 6.88 -7.86
CA GLY A 46 -10.15 6.02 -8.03
C GLY A 46 -9.78 4.58 -7.68
N SER A 47 -10.69 3.86 -7.03
CA SER A 47 -10.52 2.45 -6.66
C SER A 47 -11.86 1.71 -6.62
N GLN A 48 -11.83 0.40 -6.41
CA GLN A 48 -13.03 -0.40 -6.14
C GLN A 48 -13.86 0.09 -4.93
N TRP A 49 -13.24 0.80 -3.97
CA TRP A 49 -13.92 1.36 -2.80
C TRP A 49 -14.47 2.77 -3.01
N GLY A 50 -14.31 3.34 -4.21
CA GLY A 50 -14.65 4.72 -4.53
C GLY A 50 -13.44 5.63 -4.68
N GLU A 51 -13.70 6.93 -4.64
CA GLU A 51 -12.69 7.99 -4.82
C GLU A 51 -12.23 8.55 -3.48
N PHE A 52 -10.91 8.75 -3.35
CA PHE A 52 -10.29 9.24 -2.12
C PHE A 52 -9.12 10.16 -2.42
N THR A 53 -8.75 10.99 -1.44
CA THR A 53 -7.42 11.58 -1.36
C THR A 53 -6.47 10.54 -0.78
N LEU A 54 -5.52 10.09 -1.59
CA LEU A 54 -4.39 9.28 -1.19
C LEU A 54 -3.26 10.18 -0.71
N LYS A 55 -2.75 9.91 0.48
CA LYS A 55 -1.52 10.49 1.00
C LYS A 55 -0.39 9.47 0.97
N TYR A 56 0.81 9.97 0.73
CA TYR A 56 2.04 9.20 0.66
C TYR A 56 3.10 9.83 1.56
N GLU A 57 3.83 9.01 2.31
CA GLU A 57 4.93 9.44 3.16
C GLU A 57 6.10 8.46 3.05
N ARG A 58 7.32 8.99 3.00
CA ARG A 58 8.53 8.19 3.26
C ARG A 58 8.67 7.98 4.75
N ILE A 59 8.93 6.74 5.15
CA ILE A 59 9.13 6.34 6.55
C ILE A 59 10.40 5.48 6.67
N LYS A 60 10.86 5.26 7.90
CA LYS A 60 11.94 4.29 8.13
C LYS A 60 11.51 2.91 7.62
N GLY A 61 12.38 2.28 6.86
CA GLY A 61 12.18 1.00 6.22
C GLY A 61 11.46 1.06 4.87
N GLY A 62 10.83 2.18 4.49
CA GLY A 62 10.12 2.25 3.21
C GLY A 62 9.09 3.38 3.14
N VAL A 63 7.83 3.04 2.87
CA VAL A 63 6.77 4.01 2.56
C VAL A 63 5.46 3.71 3.28
N ARG A 64 4.64 4.75 3.47
CA ARG A 64 3.29 4.69 4.01
C ARG A 64 2.31 5.36 3.05
N PHE A 65 1.14 4.76 2.96
CA PHE A 65 -0.03 5.32 2.31
C PHE A 65 -1.23 5.34 3.24
N TYR A 66 -2.15 6.28 3.01
CA TYR A 66 -3.46 6.28 3.68
C TYR A 66 -4.51 7.05 2.87
N LEU A 67 -5.76 6.61 3.03
CA LEU A 67 -6.93 7.23 2.41
C LEU A 67 -7.55 8.21 3.41
N VAL A 68 -7.50 9.52 3.11
CA VAL A 68 -7.88 10.60 4.06
C VAL A 68 -9.34 10.51 4.46
N GLU A 69 -10.23 10.34 3.49
CA GLU A 69 -11.68 10.36 3.70
C GLU A 69 -12.27 8.96 3.91
N CYS A 70 -11.42 7.91 3.93
CA CYS A 70 -11.91 6.54 4.09
C CYS A 70 -12.49 6.33 5.49
N PRO A 71 -13.77 5.94 5.63
CA PRO A 71 -14.39 5.78 6.94
C PRO A 71 -13.73 4.66 7.77
N ASN A 72 -13.06 3.72 7.11
CA ASN A 72 -12.34 2.60 7.73
C ASN A 72 -10.91 2.97 8.16
N ALA A 73 -10.50 4.23 7.97
CA ALA A 73 -9.15 4.72 8.23
C ALA A 73 -8.08 3.80 7.61
N LEU A 74 -8.31 3.39 6.35
CA LEU A 74 -7.45 2.45 5.65
C LEU A 74 -6.08 3.08 5.43
N THR A 75 -5.05 2.42 5.96
CA THR A 75 -3.64 2.79 5.81
C THR A 75 -2.81 1.55 5.59
N TRP A 76 -1.74 1.67 4.80
CA TRP A 76 -0.80 0.58 4.62
C TRP A 76 0.65 1.07 4.53
N THR A 77 1.57 0.18 4.85
CA THR A 77 3.01 0.41 4.78
C THR A 77 3.68 -0.72 4.02
N ILE A 78 4.73 -0.38 3.29
CA ILE A 78 5.59 -1.32 2.56
C ILE A 78 7.01 -1.04 3.04
N THR A 79 7.59 -1.98 3.79
CA THR A 79 8.84 -1.75 4.52
C THR A 79 9.78 -2.95 4.46
N THR A 80 11.07 -2.71 4.67
CA THR A 80 12.14 -3.73 4.83
C THR A 80 13.10 -3.30 5.94
N GLY A 81 14.04 -4.18 6.33
CA GLY A 81 15.14 -3.86 7.25
C GLY A 81 14.79 -3.94 8.74
N TYR A 82 13.55 -4.27 9.09
CA TYR A 82 13.07 -4.38 10.47
C TYR A 82 12.27 -5.69 10.65
N PRO A 83 12.10 -6.19 11.90
CA PRO A 83 11.18 -7.28 12.16
C PRO A 83 9.77 -6.98 11.62
N PRO A 84 8.97 -7.99 11.24
CA PRO A 84 9.19 -9.42 11.49
C PRO A 84 10.23 -10.10 10.60
N GLU A 85 10.51 -9.59 9.40
CA GLU A 85 11.39 -10.23 8.40
C GLU A 85 12.36 -9.19 7.82
N GLN A 86 13.58 -9.12 8.38
CA GLN A 86 14.50 -8.01 8.09
C GLN A 86 15.02 -7.96 6.65
N ASN A 87 15.04 -9.10 5.96
CA ASN A 87 15.59 -9.24 4.60
C ASN A 87 14.49 -9.43 3.54
N LYS A 88 13.24 -9.13 3.90
CA LYS A 88 12.08 -9.27 3.02
C LYS A 88 11.24 -8.01 3.10
N ILE A 89 10.39 -7.82 2.10
CA ILE A 89 9.38 -6.77 2.17
C ILE A 89 8.23 -7.24 3.08
N VAL A 90 7.89 -6.39 4.03
CA VAL A 90 6.72 -6.52 4.90
C VAL A 90 5.68 -5.50 4.42
N PHE A 91 4.57 -6.03 3.89
CA PHE A 91 3.35 -5.27 3.64
C PHE A 91 2.44 -5.38 4.87
N HIS A 92 1.99 -4.24 5.37
CA HIS A 92 1.05 -4.17 6.50
C HIS A 92 -0.06 -3.19 6.18
N LEU A 93 -1.31 -3.62 6.32
CA LEU A 93 -2.50 -2.79 6.14
C LEU A 93 -3.34 -2.83 7.41
N THR A 94 -3.89 -1.68 7.80
CA THR A 94 -4.81 -1.58 8.93
C THR A 94 -6.07 -0.83 8.58
N ILE A 95 -7.13 -1.19 9.30
CA ILE A 95 -8.39 -0.46 9.36
C ILE A 95 -8.84 -0.32 10.81
N ASN A 96 -9.50 0.79 11.16
CA ASN A 96 -10.01 1.05 12.51
C ASN A 96 -11.38 0.36 12.76
N ARG A 97 -11.43 -0.94 12.48
CA ARG A 97 -12.61 -1.79 12.66
C ARG A 97 -12.22 -3.05 13.42
N THR A 98 -13.12 -3.57 14.26
CA THR A 98 -12.95 -4.85 14.94
C THR A 98 -13.44 -6.02 14.08
N GLN A 99 -14.44 -5.77 13.24
CA GLN A 99 -15.00 -6.74 12.29
C GLN A 99 -15.46 -6.02 11.01
N LYS A 100 -15.46 -6.76 9.90
CA LYS A 100 -16.04 -6.41 8.61
C LYS A 100 -16.72 -7.63 7.99
N GLU A 101 -17.61 -7.38 7.05
CA GLU A 101 -18.21 -8.44 6.23
C GLU A 101 -17.12 -9.14 5.40
N GLN A 102 -17.32 -10.43 5.11
CA GLN A 102 -16.33 -11.25 4.41
C GLN A 102 -15.97 -10.68 3.03
N GLU A 103 -16.95 -10.16 2.28
CA GLU A 103 -16.74 -9.53 0.98
C GLU A 103 -15.69 -8.40 1.05
N PHE A 104 -15.78 -7.52 2.05
CA PHE A 104 -14.80 -6.45 2.22
C PHE A 104 -13.42 -6.96 2.66
N ILE A 105 -13.37 -8.08 3.39
CA ILE A 105 -12.11 -8.73 3.75
C ILE A 105 -11.46 -9.33 2.50
N ASP A 106 -12.25 -9.94 1.61
CA ASP A 106 -11.77 -10.51 0.35
C ASP A 106 -11.23 -9.41 -0.57
N GLU A 107 -11.92 -8.27 -0.69
CA GLU A 107 -11.43 -7.09 -1.42
C GLU A 107 -10.08 -6.56 -0.90
N ILE A 108 -9.87 -6.58 0.43
CA ILE A 108 -8.57 -6.22 1.03
C ILE A 108 -7.50 -7.24 0.64
N ASN A 109 -7.82 -8.54 0.65
CA ASN A 109 -6.87 -9.58 0.28
C ASN A 109 -6.49 -9.49 -1.20
N ASP A 110 -7.44 -9.19 -2.08
CA ASP A 110 -7.18 -8.95 -3.50
C ASP A 110 -6.26 -7.73 -3.70
N PHE A 111 -6.51 -6.64 -2.97
CA PHE A 111 -5.63 -5.47 -2.97
C PHE A 111 -4.20 -5.79 -2.48
N ILE A 112 -4.05 -6.65 -1.47
CA ILE A 112 -2.74 -7.13 -1.00
C ILE A 112 -2.06 -7.99 -2.07
N ALA A 113 -2.81 -8.86 -2.76
CA ALA A 113 -2.30 -9.71 -3.82
C ALA A 113 -1.87 -8.90 -5.06
N ASP A 114 -2.56 -7.81 -5.38
CA ASP A 114 -2.12 -6.83 -6.40
C ASP A 114 -0.76 -6.25 -6.04
N TRP A 115 -0.62 -5.71 -4.83
CA TRP A 115 0.65 -5.18 -4.35
C TRP A 115 1.76 -6.23 -4.38
N GLU A 116 1.49 -7.45 -3.92
CA GLU A 116 2.47 -8.53 -3.95
C GLU A 116 2.96 -8.79 -5.38
N ARG A 117 2.05 -8.97 -6.34
CA ARG A 117 2.40 -9.18 -7.75
C ARG A 117 3.20 -8.01 -8.30
N GLY A 118 2.71 -6.79 -8.10
CA GLY A 118 3.38 -5.57 -8.53
C GLY A 118 4.78 -5.42 -7.94
N ILE A 119 4.97 -5.76 -6.67
CA ILE A 119 6.27 -5.73 -6.01
C ILE A 119 7.21 -6.78 -6.62
N VAL A 120 6.76 -8.02 -6.77
CA VAL A 120 7.57 -9.10 -7.37
C VAL A 120 7.99 -8.77 -8.81
N ASP A 121 7.14 -8.08 -9.56
CA ASP A 121 7.42 -7.75 -10.96
C ASP A 121 8.36 -6.54 -11.13
N ASN A 122 8.47 -5.67 -10.12
CA ASN A 122 9.22 -4.40 -10.22
C ASN A 122 10.49 -4.35 -9.34
N PHE A 123 10.78 -5.40 -8.57
CA PHE A 123 11.99 -5.52 -7.75
C PHE A 123 12.88 -6.66 -8.24
#